data_AF-A0A8K0XH70-F1
#
_entry.id   AF-A0A8K0XH70-F1
#
_cell.length_a   1.000
_cell.length_b   1.000
_cell.length_c   1.000
_cell.angle_alpha   90.00
_cell.angle_beta   90.00
_cell.angle_gamma   90.00
#
_symmetry.space_group_name_H-M   'P 1'
#
loop_
_entity.id
_entity.type
_entity.pdbx_description
1 polymer ?
#
loop_
_entity_poly.entity_id
_entity_poly.type
_entity_poly.pdbx_seq_one_letter_code
_entity_poly.pdbx_strand_id
1 'polypeptide(L)'
;MQNRNVIIFGETGAGKSSVINLLAGKEVAKVANTARGCTFQYTSYPIDICGSEYSVYDTSGLNEGDPHTINRTQAISQMYRLLISLKNWRLFHEVICAKEVPIVIVVTGLEDEECMDNWWFQNRDKFFAYGMTPEDYACITATKGKLKNGRHMFEEEYAESRDKVQRIIMTCALEKPWVVPKMQWLVETSVRCQRIKIVDKEVFPLLHKCTGSKEEVEELAHAALVEQCLC
;
A
#
# COMPACT_ATOMS: atom_id res chain seq x y z
N MET A 1 -2.99 7.11 24.84
CA MET A 1 -3.20 7.68 23.49
C MET A 1 -3.31 6.52 22.52
N GLN A 2 -4.23 6.57 21.56
CA GLN A 2 -4.39 5.49 20.58
C GLN A 2 -3.31 5.68 19.49
N ASN A 3 -2.50 4.66 19.24
CA ASN A 3 -1.44 4.75 18.22
C ASN A 3 -2.05 4.98 16.84
N ARG A 4 -1.51 5.95 16.10
CA ARG A 4 -1.88 6.20 14.71
C ARG A 4 -1.11 5.25 13.81
N ASN A 5 -1.80 4.60 12.90
CA ASN A 5 -1.22 3.56 12.04
C ASN A 5 -1.18 4.05 10.60
N VAL A 6 -0.05 3.85 9.92
CA VAL A 6 0.10 4.04 8.48
C VAL A 6 0.47 2.70 7.88
N ILE A 7 -0.21 2.28 6.81
CA ILE A 7 0.11 1.04 6.10
C ILE A 7 0.67 1.41 4.74
N ILE A 8 1.87 0.92 4.42
CA ILE A 8 2.50 1.11 3.11
C ILE A 8 2.37 -0.20 2.34
N PHE A 9 1.64 -0.14 1.23
CA PHE A 9 1.45 -1.26 0.33
C PHE A 9 1.81 -0.89 -1.12
N GLY A 10 2.13 -1.90 -1.93
CA GLY A 10 2.63 -1.72 -3.29
C GLY A 10 3.46 -2.91 -3.75
N GLU A 11 3.76 -2.96 -5.04
CA GLU A 11 4.55 -4.06 -5.63
C GLU A 11 5.97 -4.17 -5.06
N THR A 12 6.59 -5.34 -5.25
CA THR A 12 8.02 -5.52 -4.99
C THR A 12 8.82 -4.57 -5.88
N GLY A 13 9.78 -3.87 -5.28
CA GLY A 13 10.58 -2.86 -5.99
C GLY A 13 9.94 -1.47 -6.10
N ALA A 14 8.69 -1.27 -5.65
CA ALA A 14 8.02 0.04 -5.67
C ALA A 14 8.54 1.06 -4.63
N GLY A 15 9.67 0.77 -3.96
CA GLY A 15 10.30 1.72 -3.03
C GLY A 15 9.69 1.82 -1.62
N LYS A 16 8.81 0.90 -1.20
CA LYS A 16 8.15 0.92 0.13
C LYS A 16 9.13 1.11 1.30
N SER A 17 10.16 0.27 1.39
CA SER A 17 11.16 0.37 2.47
C SER A 17 12.00 1.64 2.36
N SER A 18 12.19 2.19 1.14
CA SER A 18 12.83 3.50 0.95
C SER A 18 11.96 4.65 1.47
N VAL A 19 10.63 4.58 1.30
CA VAL A 19 9.68 5.54 1.90
C VAL A 19 9.72 5.49 3.42
N ILE A 20 9.86 4.30 4.01
CA ILE A 20 10.01 4.15 5.47
C ILE A 20 11.29 4.82 5.95
N ASN A 21 12.41 4.60 5.27
CA ASN A 21 13.68 5.23 5.60
C ASN A 21 13.64 6.75 5.40
N LEU A 22 12.93 7.23 4.37
CA LEU A 22 12.64 8.65 4.14
C LEU A 22 11.89 9.28 5.32
N LEU A 23 10.80 8.66 5.77
CA LEU A 23 10.01 9.11 6.90
C LEU A 23 10.83 9.12 8.20
N ALA A 24 11.57 8.04 8.46
CA ALA A 24 12.44 7.91 9.62
C ALA A 24 13.65 8.87 9.59
N GLY A 25 14.00 9.42 8.42
CA GLY A 25 15.20 10.23 8.20
C GLY A 25 16.52 9.47 8.38
N LYS A 26 16.46 8.14 8.47
CA LYS A 26 17.60 7.23 8.67
C LYS A 26 17.24 5.84 8.17
N GLU A 27 18.26 5.00 7.97
CA GLU A 27 18.06 3.64 7.53
C GLU A 27 17.59 2.75 8.70
N VAL A 28 16.31 2.34 8.67
CA VAL A 28 15.68 1.44 9.64
C VAL A 28 15.08 0.20 8.98
N ALA A 29 14.59 0.33 7.75
CA ALA A 29 14.03 -0.74 6.94
C ALA A 29 15.09 -1.26 5.97
N LYS A 30 15.30 -2.58 5.96
CA LYS A 30 16.21 -3.23 5.00
C LYS A 30 15.60 -3.16 3.61
N VAL A 31 16.26 -2.46 2.70
CA VAL A 31 15.89 -2.45 1.28
C VAL A 31 16.40 -3.76 0.65
N ALA A 32 15.58 -4.80 0.67
CA ALA A 32 15.92 -6.10 0.07
C ALA A 32 15.21 -6.30 -1.27
N ASN A 33 15.92 -6.82 -2.27
CA ASN A 33 15.38 -7.18 -3.59
C ASN A 33 14.75 -8.58 -3.64
N THR A 34 14.40 -9.16 -2.50
CA THR A 34 14.00 -10.57 -2.44
C THR A 34 12.52 -10.76 -2.71
N ALA A 35 12.22 -11.28 -3.91
CA ALA A 35 10.91 -11.83 -4.30
C ALA A 35 10.82 -13.30 -3.86
N ARG A 36 10.72 -13.58 -2.55
CA ARG A 36 10.53 -14.94 -2.06
C ARG A 36 9.33 -15.05 -1.13
N GLY A 37 8.20 -15.36 -1.76
CA GLY A 37 7.15 -16.20 -1.18
C GLY A 37 5.86 -15.46 -0.87
N CYS A 38 4.74 -16.11 -1.18
CA CYS A 38 3.36 -15.68 -0.90
C CYS A 38 3.00 -15.59 0.60
N THR A 39 3.94 -15.22 1.48
CA THR A 39 3.70 -15.12 2.91
C THR A 39 3.40 -13.67 3.26
N PHE A 40 2.13 -13.37 3.52
CA PHE A 40 1.72 -12.11 4.16
C PHE A 40 2.51 -11.89 5.45
N GLN A 41 3.52 -11.02 5.36
CA GLN A 41 4.37 -10.58 6.45
C GLN A 41 4.28 -9.06 6.52
N TYR A 42 4.31 -8.55 7.74
CA TYR A 42 4.39 -7.12 7.97
C TYR A 42 5.46 -6.82 9.01
N THR A 43 6.11 -5.67 8.87
CA THR A 43 7.03 -5.13 9.87
C THR A 43 6.56 -3.75 10.28
N SER A 44 6.48 -3.49 11.59
CA SER A 44 6.08 -2.19 12.14
C SER A 44 7.31 -1.37 12.52
N TYR A 45 7.32 -0.10 12.15
CA TYR A 45 8.35 0.87 12.45
C TYR A 45 7.73 2.03 13.23
N PRO A 46 8.12 2.28 14.48
CA PRO A 46 7.74 3.50 15.18
C PRO A 46 8.48 4.69 14.56
N ILE A 47 7.73 5.68 14.08
CA ILE A 47 8.28 6.87 13.42
C ILE A 47 7.61 8.12 13.99
N ASP A 48 8.42 9.10 14.38
CA ASP A 48 7.95 10.45 14.66
C ASP A 48 7.74 11.21 13.35
N ILE A 49 6.51 11.64 13.11
CA ILE A 49 6.13 12.49 11.98
C ILE A 49 5.66 13.81 12.58
N CYS A 50 6.55 14.80 12.53
CA CYS A 50 6.32 16.17 13.01
C CYS A 50 5.79 16.22 14.47
N GLY A 51 6.41 15.45 15.38
CA GLY A 51 6.05 15.44 16.80
C GLY A 51 4.86 14.52 17.15
N SER A 52 4.34 13.76 16.19
CA SER A 52 3.32 12.73 16.41
C SER A 52 3.90 11.35 16.14
N GLU A 53 3.74 10.42 17.08
CA GLU A 53 4.21 9.04 16.93
C GLU A 53 3.25 8.21 16.08
N TYR A 54 3.76 7.59 15.01
CA TYR A 54 3.05 6.67 14.15
C TYR A 54 3.68 5.29 14.18
N SER A 55 2.84 4.25 14.10
CA SER A 55 3.26 2.90 13.74
C SER A 55 3.11 2.73 12.23
N VAL A 56 4.23 2.70 11.51
CA VAL A 56 4.27 2.57 10.05
C VAL A 56 4.54 1.11 9.69
N TYR A 57 3.61 0.50 8.96
CA TYR A 57 3.65 -0.91 8.61
C TYR A 57 4.11 -1.10 7.16
N ASP A 58 5.24 -1.78 6.97
CA ASP A 58 5.67 -2.30 5.66
C ASP A 58 4.95 -3.63 5.40
N THR A 59 4.27 -3.76 4.27
CA THR A 59 3.62 -5.03 3.87
C THR A 59 4.42 -5.72 2.77
N SER A 60 4.97 -6.88 3.04
CA SER A 60 5.47 -7.80 2.01
C SER A 60 4.28 -8.59 1.46
N GLY A 61 3.95 -8.34 0.19
CA GLY A 61 3.21 -9.27 -0.64
C GLY A 61 1.69 -9.21 -0.56
N LEU A 62 1.10 -8.46 -1.49
CA LEU A 62 -0.23 -8.77 -2.01
C LEU A 62 -0.23 -9.45 -3.38
N ASN A 63 0.93 -9.53 -4.05
CA ASN A 63 1.07 -10.39 -5.23
C ASN A 63 2.55 -10.71 -5.52
N GLU A 64 3.16 -11.58 -4.70
CA GLU A 64 4.49 -12.13 -4.95
C GLU A 64 4.41 -13.39 -5.82
N GLY A 65 3.72 -13.30 -6.96
CA GLY A 65 3.76 -14.35 -7.99
C GLY A 65 5.18 -14.53 -8.53
N ASP A 66 5.62 -15.78 -8.67
CA ASP A 66 6.95 -16.16 -9.16
C ASP A 66 7.24 -15.49 -10.52
N PRO A 67 8.30 -14.66 -10.66
CA PRO A 67 8.71 -14.08 -11.94
C PRO A 67 9.26 -15.11 -12.93
N HIS A 68 9.35 -16.39 -12.57
CA HIS A 68 9.88 -17.39 -13.47
C HIS A 68 8.91 -17.68 -14.62
N THR A 69 9.37 -17.21 -15.79
CA THR A 69 9.04 -17.67 -17.14
C THR A 69 8.04 -16.82 -17.91
N ILE A 70 8.26 -15.51 -18.01
CA ILE A 70 7.77 -14.82 -19.21
C ILE A 70 8.82 -13.89 -19.79
N ASN A 71 9.44 -14.38 -20.85
CA ASN A 71 10.28 -13.61 -21.77
C ASN A 71 9.38 -12.54 -22.42
N ARG A 72 9.21 -11.38 -21.77
CA ARG A 72 8.22 -10.37 -22.16
C ARG A 72 8.90 -9.07 -22.58
N THR A 73 8.51 -8.58 -23.74
CA THR A 73 8.66 -7.19 -24.17
C THR A 73 8.12 -6.23 -23.10
N GLN A 74 8.74 -5.05 -22.95
CA GLN A 74 8.44 -4.07 -21.90
C GLN A 74 6.93 -3.78 -21.71
N ALA A 75 6.15 -3.74 -22.79
CA ALA A 75 4.72 -3.44 -22.76
C ALA A 75 3.89 -4.45 -21.95
N ILE A 76 4.18 -5.74 -22.05
CA ILE A 76 3.39 -6.77 -21.33
C ILE A 76 3.73 -6.75 -19.83
N SER A 77 4.98 -6.44 -19.48
CA SER A 77 5.37 -6.22 -18.09
C SER A 77 4.67 -5.00 -17.49
N GLN A 78 4.63 -3.87 -18.21
CA GLN A 78 3.92 -2.66 -17.77
C GLN A 78 2.42 -2.91 -17.57
N MET A 79 1.77 -3.59 -18.53
CA MET A 79 0.36 -3.95 -18.42
C MET A 79 0.09 -4.83 -17.19
N TYR A 80 0.95 -5.81 -16.93
CA TYR A 80 0.79 -6.70 -15.78
C TYR A 80 0.92 -5.97 -14.44
N ARG A 81 1.89 -5.06 -14.32
CA ARG A 81 2.05 -4.22 -13.13
C ARG A 81 0.86 -3.29 -12.90
N LEU A 82 0.33 -2.71 -13.98
CA LEU A 82 -0.88 -1.91 -13.91
C LEU A 82 -2.05 -2.74 -13.36
N LEU A 83 -2.26 -3.95 -13.87
CA LEU A 83 -3.33 -4.84 -13.40
C LEU A 83 -3.19 -5.20 -11.91
N ILE A 84 -1.97 -5.50 -11.44
CA ILE A 84 -1.73 -5.77 -10.02
C ILE A 84 -2.02 -4.53 -9.18
N SER A 85 -1.54 -3.35 -9.61
CA SER A 85 -1.77 -2.09 -8.91
C SER A 85 -3.27 -1.77 -8.79
N LEU A 86 -4.05 -2.03 -9.84
CA LEU A 86 -5.51 -1.86 -9.82
C LEU A 86 -6.21 -2.86 -8.88
N LYS A 87 -5.79 -4.12 -8.89
CA LYS A 87 -6.31 -5.13 -7.96
C LYS A 87 -6.02 -4.76 -6.52
N ASN A 88 -4.79 -4.36 -6.22
CA ASN A 88 -4.36 -3.95 -4.88
C ASN A 88 -5.14 -2.71 -4.41
N TRP A 89 -5.31 -1.71 -5.28
CA TRP A 89 -6.11 -0.53 -4.98
C TRP A 89 -7.53 -0.91 -4.56
N ARG A 90 -8.24 -1.67 -5.39
CA ARG A 90 -9.63 -2.06 -5.09
C ARG A 90 -9.73 -2.91 -3.84
N LEU A 91 -8.77 -3.82 -3.63
CA LEU A 91 -8.72 -4.64 -2.43
C LEU A 91 -8.59 -3.78 -1.16
N PHE A 92 -7.63 -2.85 -1.11
CA PHE A 92 -7.48 -1.99 0.07
C PHE A 92 -8.63 -1.01 0.20
N HIS A 93 -8.95 -0.28 -0.86
CA HIS A 93 -9.93 0.79 -0.84
C HIS A 93 -11.34 0.27 -0.62
N GLU A 94 -11.82 -0.68 -1.43
CA GLU A 94 -13.22 -1.11 -1.42
C GLU A 94 -13.50 -2.25 -0.43
N VAL A 95 -12.52 -3.13 -0.16
CA VAL A 95 -12.75 -4.35 0.63
C VAL A 95 -12.23 -4.22 2.06
N ILE A 96 -10.91 -4.08 2.21
CA ILE A 96 -10.22 -4.12 3.52
C ILE A 96 -10.58 -2.89 4.35
N CYS A 97 -10.50 -1.71 3.74
CA CYS A 97 -10.77 -0.44 4.40
C CYS A 97 -12.23 0.01 4.27
N ALA A 98 -13.04 -0.68 3.47
CA ALA A 98 -14.46 -0.34 3.24
C ALA A 98 -14.69 1.13 2.85
N LYS A 99 -13.69 1.80 2.26
CA LYS A 99 -13.64 3.24 1.95
C LYS A 99 -13.60 4.18 3.17
N GLU A 100 -13.36 3.64 4.36
CA GLU A 100 -13.32 4.38 5.62
C GLU A 100 -11.91 4.86 5.99
N VAL A 101 -10.87 4.36 5.31
CA VAL A 101 -9.47 4.74 5.55
C VAL A 101 -8.94 5.54 4.35
N PRO A 102 -8.47 6.78 4.56
CA PRO A 102 -7.79 7.60 3.55
C PRO A 102 -6.64 6.86 2.87
N ILE A 103 -6.59 6.92 1.54
CA ILE A 103 -5.49 6.36 0.74
C ILE A 103 -4.86 7.47 -0.09
N VAL A 104 -3.53 7.55 -0.02
CA VAL A 104 -2.71 8.50 -0.78
C VAL A 104 -1.77 7.73 -1.70
N ILE A 105 -1.36 8.32 -2.82
CA ILE A 105 -0.41 7.70 -3.76
C ILE A 105 0.96 8.34 -3.61
N VAL A 106 1.98 7.53 -3.35
CA VAL A 106 3.39 7.97 -3.37
C VAL A 106 4.07 7.42 -4.61
N VAL A 107 4.55 8.30 -5.48
CA VAL A 107 5.29 7.96 -6.70
C VAL A 107 6.78 8.13 -6.44
N THR A 108 7.50 7.01 -6.40
CA THR A 108 8.96 6.96 -6.18
C THR A 108 9.73 6.90 -7.49
N GLY A 109 11.05 7.10 -7.45
CA GLY A 109 11.93 6.88 -8.61
C GLY A 109 12.01 8.09 -9.54
N LEU A 110 11.83 9.29 -8.99
CA LEU A 110 11.78 10.56 -9.72
C LEU A 110 13.04 11.40 -9.48
N GLU A 111 14.15 10.76 -9.11
CA GLU A 111 15.42 11.43 -8.76
C GLU A 111 16.05 12.19 -9.91
N ASP A 112 15.76 11.78 -11.15
CA ASP A 112 16.30 12.40 -12.37
C ASP A 112 15.31 13.40 -13.01
N GLU A 113 14.15 13.65 -12.40
CA GLU A 113 13.16 14.62 -12.90
C GLU A 113 13.50 16.04 -12.42
N GLU A 114 13.47 17.02 -13.33
CA GLU A 114 13.68 18.44 -12.98
C GLU A 114 12.62 18.96 -11.99
N CYS A 115 11.38 18.47 -12.13
CA CYS A 115 10.29 18.73 -11.20
C CYS A 115 9.50 17.44 -10.98
N MET A 116 9.64 16.84 -9.79
CA MET A 116 9.03 15.55 -9.45
C MET A 116 7.51 15.53 -9.69
N ASP A 117 6.79 16.60 -9.33
CA ASP A 117 5.33 16.64 -9.41
C ASP A 117 4.78 16.65 -10.85
N ASN A 118 5.60 17.02 -11.84
CA ASN A 118 5.19 16.96 -13.25
C ASN A 118 4.75 15.55 -13.65
N TRP A 119 5.38 14.52 -13.09
CA TRP A 119 5.03 13.13 -13.36
C TRP A 119 3.56 12.85 -13.06
N TRP A 120 3.04 13.35 -11.94
CA TRP A 120 1.64 13.16 -11.56
C TRP A 120 0.69 13.79 -12.57
N PHE A 121 0.90 15.06 -12.94
CA PHE A 121 0.02 15.76 -13.89
C PHE A 121 -0.01 15.10 -15.27
N GLN A 122 1.09 14.48 -15.68
CA GLN A 122 1.17 13.75 -16.96
C GLN A 122 0.50 12.37 -16.93
N ASN A 123 0.29 11.79 -15.74
CA ASN A 123 -0.14 10.39 -15.62
C ASN A 123 -1.44 10.17 -14.83
N ARG A 124 -1.88 11.12 -14.01
CA ARG A 124 -3.03 10.99 -13.08
C ARG A 124 -4.33 10.61 -13.78
N ASP A 125 -4.55 11.08 -15.01
CA ASP A 125 -5.77 10.79 -15.75
C ASP A 125 -5.94 9.29 -16.01
N LYS A 126 -4.83 8.54 -16.12
CA LYS A 126 -4.85 7.07 -16.23
C LYS A 126 -5.35 6.46 -14.92
N PHE A 127 -4.87 6.93 -13.77
CA PHE A 127 -5.32 6.46 -12.46
C PHE A 127 -6.82 6.68 -12.29
N PHE A 128 -7.31 7.88 -12.61
CA PHE A 128 -8.74 8.20 -12.56
C PHE A 128 -9.58 7.38 -13.54
N ALA A 129 -9.09 7.15 -14.76
CA ALA A 129 -9.76 6.29 -15.74
C ALA A 129 -9.93 4.85 -15.25
N TYR A 130 -9.07 4.39 -14.34
CA TYR A 130 -9.19 3.08 -13.69
C TYR A 130 -9.88 3.11 -12.32
N GLY A 131 -10.47 4.26 -11.92
CA GLY A 131 -11.19 4.40 -10.66
C GLY A 131 -10.30 4.56 -9.43
N MET A 132 -9.00 4.82 -9.59
CA MET A 132 -8.10 5.15 -8.50
C MET A 132 -8.22 6.62 -8.16
N THR A 133 -8.86 6.92 -7.02
CA THR A 133 -9.17 8.27 -6.55
C THR A 133 -8.55 8.47 -5.15
N PRO A 134 -7.26 8.79 -5.07
CA PRO A 134 -6.60 9.03 -3.78
C PRO A 134 -7.00 10.37 -3.17
N GLU A 135 -6.92 10.44 -1.84
CA GLU A 135 -7.11 11.67 -1.06
C GLU A 135 -6.03 12.70 -1.39
N ASP A 136 -4.79 12.24 -1.60
CA ASP A 136 -3.66 13.09 -1.99
C ASP A 136 -2.55 12.26 -2.66
N TYR A 137 -1.49 12.92 -3.13
CA TYR A 137 -0.34 12.29 -3.78
C TYR A 137 0.99 12.96 -3.44
N ALA A 138 2.09 12.20 -3.49
CA ALA A 138 3.45 12.74 -3.44
C ALA A 138 4.32 12.13 -4.53
N CYS A 139 4.91 12.98 -5.37
CA CYS A 139 6.03 12.60 -6.23
C CYS A 139 7.34 12.85 -5.50
N ILE A 140 8.19 11.83 -5.40
CA ILE A 140 9.33 11.82 -4.48
C ILE A 140 10.62 11.22 -5.04
N THR A 141 11.70 11.68 -4.41
CA THR A 141 13.04 11.12 -4.38
C THR A 141 13.26 10.46 -3.02
N ALA A 142 13.33 9.13 -2.99
CA ALA A 142 13.44 8.35 -1.75
C ALA A 142 14.89 7.99 -1.37
N THR A 143 15.87 8.52 -2.11
CA THR A 143 17.30 8.29 -1.88
C THR A 143 18.06 9.62 -1.90
N LYS A 144 19.06 9.76 -1.03
CA LYS A 144 19.99 10.90 -1.07
C LYS A 144 21.00 10.80 -2.23
N GLY A 145 21.04 9.65 -2.91
CA GLY A 145 22.07 9.36 -3.90
C GLY A 145 23.47 9.23 -3.30
N LYS A 146 24.48 9.13 -4.17
CA LYS A 146 25.88 8.97 -3.76
C LYS A 146 26.39 10.22 -3.07
N LEU A 147 27.16 10.03 -2.00
CA LEU A 147 27.96 11.11 -1.39
C LEU A 147 29.15 11.44 -2.29
N LYS A 148 29.23 12.68 -2.78
CA LYS A 148 30.36 13.19 -3.56
C LYS A 148 30.78 14.54 -2.99
N ASN A 149 32.08 14.71 -2.73
CA ASN A 149 32.63 15.96 -2.19
C ASN A 149 31.92 16.46 -0.91
N GLY A 150 31.49 15.55 -0.03
CA GLY A 150 30.77 15.89 1.20
C GLY A 150 29.29 16.26 1.02
N ARG A 151 28.76 16.22 -0.20
CA ARG A 151 27.34 16.48 -0.50
C ARG A 151 26.68 15.27 -1.14
N HIS A 152 25.46 14.97 -0.72
CA HIS A 152 24.63 13.95 -1.36
C HIS A 152 24.01 14.51 -2.65
N MET A 153 23.98 13.68 -3.69
CA MET A 153 23.53 14.10 -5.04
C MET A 153 22.10 14.64 -5.05
N PHE A 154 21.20 14.04 -4.27
CA PHE A 154 19.77 14.36 -4.25
C PHE A 154 19.30 14.84 -2.87
N GLU A 155 20.16 15.55 -2.12
CA GLU A 155 19.84 15.95 -0.74
C GLU A 155 18.63 16.90 -0.67
N GLU A 156 18.49 17.81 -1.63
CA GLU A 156 17.41 18.81 -1.66
C GLU A 156 16.07 18.14 -2.00
N GLU A 157 16.05 17.31 -3.05
CA GLU A 157 14.89 16.55 -3.49
C GLU A 157 14.44 15.55 -2.43
N TYR A 158 15.39 14.91 -1.73
CA TYR A 158 15.11 14.02 -0.61
C TYR A 158 14.47 14.79 0.57
N ALA A 159 14.97 15.99 0.90
CA ALA A 159 14.39 16.81 1.96
C ALA A 159 12.97 17.28 1.60
N GLU A 160 12.76 17.77 0.36
CA GLU A 160 11.43 18.14 -0.14
C GLU A 160 10.47 16.93 -0.09
N SER A 161 10.95 15.77 -0.53
CA SER A 161 10.18 14.52 -0.53
C SER A 161 9.75 14.12 0.88
N ARG A 162 10.66 14.22 1.85
CA ARG A 162 10.35 13.91 3.25
C ARG A 162 9.25 14.83 3.78
N ASP A 163 9.40 16.13 3.58
CA ASP A 163 8.42 17.12 4.03
C ASP A 163 7.05 16.89 3.37
N LYS A 164 7.03 16.56 2.07
CA LYS A 164 5.81 16.28 1.31
C LYS A 164 5.07 15.07 1.87
N VAL A 165 5.75 13.93 2.05
CA VAL A 165 5.11 12.71 2.58
C VAL A 165 4.68 12.87 4.03
N GLN A 166 5.49 13.52 4.87
CA GLN A 166 5.13 13.79 6.27
C GLN A 166 3.87 14.67 6.35
N ARG A 167 3.79 15.73 5.54
CA ARG A 167 2.62 16.63 5.49
C ARG A 167 1.35 15.94 5.04
N ILE A 168 1.43 15.10 4.01
CA ILE A 168 0.28 14.34 3.51
C ILE A 168 -0.22 13.36 4.58
N ILE A 169 0.68 12.62 5.23
CA ILE A 169 0.30 11.72 6.32
C ILE A 169 -0.41 12.49 7.43
N MET A 170 0.11 13.64 7.86
CA MET A 170 -0.53 14.43 8.91
C MET A 170 -1.91 14.96 8.50
N THR A 171 -2.06 15.42 7.25
CA THR A 171 -3.30 16.01 6.76
C THR A 171 -4.37 14.95 6.51
N CYS A 172 -3.98 13.78 6.00
CA CYS A 172 -4.90 12.72 5.62
C CYS A 172 -5.14 11.69 6.73
N ALA A 173 -4.27 11.57 7.74
CA ALA A 173 -4.48 10.60 8.81
C ALA A 173 -5.75 10.90 9.60
N LEU A 174 -6.56 9.88 9.82
CA LEU A 174 -7.77 9.99 10.63
C LEU A 174 -7.43 10.41 12.05
N GLU A 175 -8.06 11.47 12.53
CA GLU A 175 -7.93 11.90 13.92
C GLU A 175 -8.47 10.82 14.87
N LYS A 176 -9.61 10.23 14.52
CA LYS A 176 -10.20 9.07 15.18
C LYS A 176 -10.00 7.83 14.31
N PRO A 177 -9.21 6.83 14.74
CA PRO A 177 -8.99 5.62 13.95
C PRO A 177 -10.29 4.91 13.61
N TRP A 178 -10.38 4.41 12.37
CA TRP A 178 -11.42 3.46 12.00
C TRP A 178 -11.12 2.12 12.67
N VAL A 179 -12.04 1.68 13.54
CA VAL A 179 -11.89 0.45 14.32
C VAL A 179 -13.16 -0.36 14.18
N VAL A 180 -13.02 -1.60 13.71
CA VAL A 180 -14.11 -2.57 13.57
C VAL A 180 -13.77 -3.81 14.39
N PRO A 181 -14.73 -4.41 15.14
CA PRO A 181 -14.52 -5.68 15.81
C PRO A 181 -14.03 -6.74 14.83
N LYS A 182 -13.01 -7.53 15.20
CA LYS A 182 -12.31 -8.47 14.29
C LYS A 182 -13.26 -9.39 13.52
N MET A 183 -14.23 -10.01 14.21
CA MET A 183 -15.19 -10.92 13.59
C MET A 183 -16.14 -10.20 12.64
N GLN A 184 -16.59 -9.00 13.00
CA GLN A 184 -17.42 -8.18 12.13
C GLN A 184 -16.63 -7.78 10.87
N TRP A 185 -15.40 -7.29 11.04
CA TRP A 185 -14.53 -6.92 9.93
C TRP A 185 -14.29 -8.09 8.98
N LEU A 186 -14.03 -9.28 9.52
CA LEU A 186 -13.82 -10.51 8.74
C LEU A 186 -15.06 -10.86 7.90
N VAL A 187 -16.24 -10.92 8.53
CA VAL A 187 -17.49 -11.27 7.85
C VAL A 187 -17.78 -10.25 6.74
N GLU A 188 -17.72 -8.96 7.05
CA GLU A 188 -18.00 -7.91 6.07
C GLU A 188 -16.99 -7.89 4.92
N THR A 189 -15.71 -8.11 5.20
CA THR A 189 -14.64 -8.24 4.19
C THR A 189 -14.93 -9.42 3.28
N SER A 190 -15.35 -10.55 3.83
CA SER A 190 -15.69 -11.76 3.06
C SER A 190 -16.86 -11.53 2.11
N VAL A 191 -17.91 -10.85 2.58
CA VAL A 191 -19.06 -10.45 1.76
C VAL A 191 -18.63 -9.47 0.66
N ARG A 192 -17.78 -8.48 0.97
CA ARG A 192 -17.25 -7.53 -0.02
C ARG A 192 -16.46 -8.24 -1.11
N CYS A 193 -15.56 -9.17 -0.76
CA CYS A 193 -14.79 -9.98 -1.72
C CYS A 193 -15.67 -10.70 -2.75
N GLN A 194 -16.74 -11.35 -2.28
CA GLN A 194 -17.68 -12.07 -3.14
C GLN A 194 -18.39 -11.13 -4.12
N ARG A 195 -18.86 -9.96 -3.64
CA ARG A 195 -19.57 -8.97 -4.46
C ARG A 195 -18.73 -8.44 -5.61
N ILE A 196 -17.46 -8.10 -5.36
CA ILE A 196 -16.58 -7.53 -6.38
C ILE A 196 -15.84 -8.59 -7.22
N LYS A 197 -16.17 -9.87 -7.03
CA LYS A 197 -15.52 -11.03 -7.66
C LYS A 197 -13.99 -11.02 -7.49
N ILE A 198 -13.48 -10.35 -6.45
CA ILE A 198 -12.11 -10.51 -5.98
C ILE A 198 -12.15 -11.72 -5.04
N VAL A 199 -12.38 -12.88 -5.64
CA VAL A 199 -12.23 -14.18 -4.99
C VAL A 199 -10.99 -14.82 -5.60
N ASP A 200 -9.85 -14.12 -5.46
CA ASP A 200 -8.55 -14.67 -5.82
C ASP A 200 -7.94 -15.36 -4.59
N LYS A 201 -7.07 -16.34 -4.82
CA LYS A 201 -6.29 -17.09 -3.82
C LYS A 201 -5.49 -16.22 -2.83
N GLU A 202 -5.49 -14.90 -3.00
CA GLU A 202 -4.74 -13.90 -2.24
C GLU A 202 -5.44 -13.48 -0.94
N VAL A 203 -6.79 -13.40 -0.94
CA VAL A 203 -7.55 -12.94 0.25
C VAL A 203 -7.92 -14.10 1.18
N PHE A 204 -8.15 -15.30 0.64
CA PHE A 204 -8.45 -16.48 1.48
C PHE A 204 -7.38 -16.81 2.52
N PRO A 205 -6.06 -16.74 2.21
CA PRO A 205 -5.01 -16.91 3.22
C PRO A 205 -5.05 -15.86 4.32
N LEU A 206 -5.48 -14.63 4.02
CA LEU A 206 -5.68 -13.58 5.03
C LEU A 206 -6.83 -13.94 5.97
N LEU A 207 -7.99 -14.26 5.39
CA LEU A 207 -9.19 -14.60 6.15
C LEU A 207 -8.96 -15.86 7.00
N HIS A 208 -8.29 -16.88 6.46
CA HIS A 208 -7.94 -18.10 7.17
C HIS A 208 -7.00 -17.86 8.37
N LYS A 209 -6.05 -16.93 8.25
CA LYS A 209 -5.19 -16.54 9.39
C LYS A 209 -5.96 -15.84 10.51
N CYS A 210 -7.11 -15.24 10.20
CA CYS A 210 -7.96 -14.57 11.18
C CYS A 210 -8.93 -15.53 11.89
N THR A 211 -9.33 -16.65 11.29
CA THR A 211 -10.33 -17.59 11.85
C THR A 211 -9.77 -18.92 12.34
N GLY A 212 -8.70 -19.43 11.73
CA GLY A 212 -8.14 -20.75 12.06
C GLY A 212 -8.72 -21.93 11.27
N SER A 213 -9.83 -21.77 10.55
CA SER A 213 -10.33 -22.78 9.59
C SER A 213 -10.99 -22.18 8.35
N LYS A 214 -10.91 -22.89 7.21
CA LYS A 214 -11.50 -22.49 5.93
C LYS A 214 -13.03 -22.67 5.93
N GLU A 215 -13.51 -23.76 6.52
CA GLU A 215 -14.95 -24.06 6.58
C GLU A 215 -15.73 -22.99 7.35
N GLU A 216 -15.21 -22.49 8.48
CA GLU A 216 -15.90 -21.43 9.25
C GLU A 216 -16.00 -20.10 8.49
N VAL A 217 -15.00 -19.74 7.68
CA VAL A 217 -15.06 -18.51 6.85
C VAL A 217 -16.12 -18.66 5.76
N GLU A 218 -16.17 -19.82 5.11
CA GLU A 218 -17.15 -20.09 4.05
C GLU A 218 -18.57 -20.17 4.61
N GLU A 219 -18.77 -20.79 5.78
CA GLU A 219 -20.06 -20.84 6.48
C GLU A 219 -20.52 -19.46 6.94
N LEU A 220 -19.64 -18.66 7.58
CA LEU A 220 -19.98 -17.32 8.04
C LEU A 220 -20.28 -16.36 6.87
N ALA A 221 -19.51 -16.45 5.79
CA ALA A 221 -19.75 -15.64 4.59
C ALA A 221 -21.05 -16.06 3.89
N HIS A 222 -21.33 -17.37 3.81
CA HIS A 222 -22.56 -17.88 3.23
C HIS A 222 -23.79 -17.48 4.08
N ALA A 223 -23.72 -17.61 5.40
CA ALA A 223 -24.78 -17.18 6.32
C ALA A 223 -25.07 -15.67 6.18
N ALA A 224 -24.03 -14.83 6.13
CA ALA A 224 -24.17 -13.38 5.97
C ALA A 224 -24.78 -12.98 4.62
N LEU A 225 -24.49 -13.72 3.54
CA LEU A 225 -25.13 -13.51 2.23
C LEU A 225 -26.61 -13.90 2.24
N VAL A 226 -26.97 -15.00 2.90
CA VAL A 226 -28.35 -15.48 2.99
C VAL A 226 -29.23 -14.48 3.75
N GLU A 227 -28.72 -13.90 4.84
CA GLU A 227 -29.45 -12.85 5.59
C GLU A 227 -29.64 -11.57 4.77
N GLN A 228 -28.67 -11.18 3.94
CA GLN A 228 -28.76 -9.98 3.09
C GLN A 228 -29.66 -10.16 1.85
N CYS A 229 -29.86 -11.39 1.36
CA CYS A 229 -30.80 -11.68 0.28
C CYS A 229 -32.27 -11.78 0.76
N LEU A 230 -32.50 -11.81 2.08
CA LEU A 230 -33.82 -11.88 2.70
C LEU A 230 -34.37 -10.50 3.13
N CYS A 231 -33.64 -9.42 2.86
CA CYS A 231 -34.03 -8.03 3.13
C CYS A 231 -34.25 -7.25 1.82
#